data_AF-A0A2J0MEC6-F1
#
_entry.id   AF-A0A2J0MEC6-F1
#
_cell.length_a   1.000
_cell.length_b   1.000
_cell.length_c   1.000
_cell.angle_alpha   90.00
_cell.angle_beta   90.00
_cell.angle_gamma   90.00
#
_symmetry.space_group_name_H-M   'P 1'
#
loop_
_entity.id
_entity.type
_entity.pdbx_description
1 polymer ?
#
loop_
_entity_poly.entity_id
_entity_poly.type
_entity_poly.pdbx_seq_one_letter_code
_entity_poly.pdbx_strand_id
1 'polypeptide(L)'
;ILEKVTFVREEIEIKKEKRSLPWVSIGFASIAILFMLGSSIFTSESGTFNKNNTVIEYRTPSSSFDLNDILYEDKKQIIPTWNVDGTPINDSREFLKTNYNATLLTRKIENKKTQIEIIVRGLGGRIDSSNGNKKYSNIVFAIPVDKFEIFRMEIKNLGWEKLFSENISSLNLLPEKQSIEESQKWVVNEFTTLKSERNQIVKNHTSVISGLSLRLRSIDQEISILQYELQTANADRRYQIESRLSQLSSEKNNILNEQANENKNYQIKLNSIDIRIKNTQNELKNLGLKDQKLMDNVATINGNISLRWVSLWEMGELYIPGPMVVWLLFIAAIISYFFWHRNSYISI
;
A
#
# COMPACT_ATOMS: atom_id res chain seq x y z
N ILE A 1 22.41 -121.74 -3.31
CA ILE A 1 21.07 -121.18 -3.01
C ILE A 1 21.33 -119.85 -2.32
N LEU A 2 21.02 -118.75 -3.01
CA LEU A 2 21.28 -117.38 -2.56
C LEU A 2 20.35 -117.02 -1.40
N GLU A 3 20.86 -116.34 -0.39
CA GLU A 3 20.03 -115.41 0.39
C GLU A 3 20.78 -114.09 0.58
N LYS A 4 20.12 -113.03 0.10
CA LYS A 4 20.66 -111.67 -0.04
C LYS A 4 20.81 -111.03 1.33
N VAL A 5 22.01 -110.54 1.61
CA VAL A 5 22.24 -109.53 2.64
C VAL A 5 21.71 -108.19 2.12
N THR A 6 20.66 -107.68 2.74
CA THR A 6 20.17 -106.31 2.54
C THR A 6 20.58 -105.44 3.71
N PHE A 7 21.63 -104.64 3.51
CA PHE A 7 21.97 -103.50 4.36
C PHE A 7 20.93 -102.40 4.13
N VAL A 8 20.06 -102.17 5.12
CA VAL A 8 19.16 -101.01 5.12
C VAL A 8 19.97 -99.81 5.55
N ARG A 9 20.26 -98.92 4.60
CA ARG A 9 20.83 -97.60 4.84
C ARG A 9 19.72 -96.74 5.41
N GLU A 10 19.74 -96.52 6.72
CA GLU A 10 18.84 -95.58 7.38
C GLU A 10 19.27 -94.16 6.96
N GLU A 11 18.56 -93.59 6.00
CA GLU A 11 18.70 -92.19 5.63
C GLU A 11 18.16 -91.35 6.80
N ILE A 12 19.07 -90.68 7.51
CA ILE A 12 18.70 -89.61 8.43
C ILE A 12 18.13 -88.48 7.58
N GLU A 13 16.80 -88.45 7.44
CA GLU A 13 16.09 -87.29 6.95
C GLU A 13 16.34 -86.14 7.94
N ILE A 14 17.27 -85.26 7.58
CA ILE A 14 17.34 -83.93 8.17
C ILE A 14 16.04 -83.24 7.74
N LYS A 15 15.04 -83.27 8.62
CA LYS A 15 13.82 -82.50 8.49
C LYS A 15 14.25 -81.03 8.46
N LYS A 16 14.43 -80.48 7.26
CA LYS A 16 14.57 -79.05 7.05
C LYS A 16 13.27 -78.43 7.52
N GLU A 17 13.26 -78.00 8.77
CA GLU A 17 12.16 -77.23 9.32
C GLU A 17 11.96 -76.04 8.38
N LYS A 18 10.81 -76.04 7.73
CA LYS A 18 10.48 -75.10 6.65
C LYS A 18 10.42 -73.73 7.29
N ARG A 19 11.52 -72.98 7.22
CA ARG A 19 11.62 -71.61 7.75
C ARG A 19 10.42 -70.83 7.20
N SER A 20 9.51 -70.46 8.08
CA SER A 20 8.36 -69.63 7.71
C SER A 20 8.92 -68.31 7.21
N LEU A 21 8.64 -67.92 5.96
CA LEU A 21 9.07 -66.63 5.44
C LEU A 21 8.66 -65.51 6.42
N PRO A 22 9.42 -64.40 6.51
CA PRO A 22 9.07 -63.28 7.38
C PRO A 22 7.91 -62.49 6.77
N TRP A 23 6.74 -63.14 6.64
CA TRP A 23 5.54 -62.63 5.99
C TRP A 23 5.09 -61.30 6.58
N VAL A 24 5.33 -61.09 7.88
CA VAL A 24 5.04 -59.84 8.57
C VAL A 24 5.97 -58.71 8.09
N SER A 25 7.27 -58.97 7.95
CA SER A 25 8.23 -57.99 7.40
C SER A 25 7.95 -57.70 5.92
N ILE A 26 7.64 -58.73 5.14
CA ILE A 26 7.25 -58.60 3.73
C ILE A 26 5.94 -57.80 3.63
N GLY A 27 4.97 -58.03 4.52
CA GLY A 27 3.71 -57.30 4.60
C GLY A 27 3.92 -55.80 4.88
N PHE A 28 4.73 -55.44 5.88
CA PHE A 28 5.04 -54.04 6.15
C PHE A 28 5.82 -53.38 5.01
N ALA A 29 6.78 -54.07 4.40
CA ALA A 29 7.53 -53.55 3.26
C ALA A 29 6.64 -53.34 2.02
N SER A 30 5.73 -54.27 1.73
CA SER A 30 4.79 -54.16 0.61
C SER A 30 3.74 -53.07 0.84
N ILE A 31 3.23 -52.89 2.07
CA ILE A 31 2.35 -51.76 2.42
C ILE A 31 3.11 -50.44 2.30
N ALA A 32 4.38 -50.36 2.72
CA ALA A 32 5.19 -49.15 2.57
C ALA A 32 5.45 -48.79 1.10
N ILE A 33 5.73 -49.79 0.25
CA ILE A 33 5.89 -49.62 -1.21
C ILE A 33 4.56 -49.21 -1.85
N LEU A 34 3.44 -49.81 -1.45
CA LEU A 34 2.10 -49.42 -1.92
C LEU A 34 1.72 -48.01 -1.46
N PHE A 35 2.13 -47.57 -0.27
CA PHE A 35 1.97 -46.18 0.17
C PHE A 35 2.85 -45.23 -0.65
N MET A 36 4.10 -45.59 -0.95
CA MET A 36 4.95 -44.78 -1.82
C MET A 36 4.39 -44.68 -3.25
N LEU A 37 3.95 -45.79 -3.84
CA LEU A 37 3.37 -45.82 -5.19
C LEU A 37 1.97 -45.19 -5.23
N GLY A 38 1.15 -45.41 -4.21
CA GLY A 38 -0.20 -44.85 -4.07
C GLY A 38 -0.23 -43.39 -3.67
N SER A 39 0.83 -42.86 -3.03
CA SER A 39 0.96 -41.43 -2.74
C SER A 39 1.19 -40.57 -3.98
N SER A 40 1.54 -41.17 -5.13
CA SER A 40 1.47 -40.47 -6.42
C SER A 40 0.04 -40.28 -6.94
N ILE A 41 -0.95 -40.98 -6.35
CA ILE A 41 -2.37 -40.93 -6.73
C ILE A 41 -3.26 -40.37 -5.59
N PHE A 42 -2.80 -40.43 -4.33
CA PHE A 42 -3.44 -39.82 -3.15
C PHE A 42 -2.51 -38.78 -2.49
N THR A 43 -2.26 -37.67 -3.18
CA THR A 43 -1.92 -36.39 -2.56
C THR A 43 -3.09 -35.44 -2.77
N SER A 44 -4.19 -35.72 -2.06
CA SER A 44 -5.22 -34.73 -1.78
C SER A 44 -5.07 -34.34 -0.31
N GLU A 45 -4.75 -33.06 -0.10
CA GLU A 45 -4.77 -32.34 1.18
C GLU A 45 -3.72 -32.71 2.23
N SER A 46 -2.48 -32.29 1.99
CA SER A 46 -1.72 -31.58 3.03
C SER A 46 -1.42 -30.18 2.49
N GLY A 47 -1.72 -29.17 3.30
CA GLY A 47 -1.98 -27.79 2.88
C GLY A 47 -1.06 -27.26 1.79
N THR A 48 -1.60 -27.20 0.58
CA THR A 48 -1.09 -26.32 -0.46
C THR A 48 -1.06 -24.90 0.11
N PHE A 49 0.10 -24.27 0.00
CA PHE A 49 0.30 -22.87 0.31
C PHE A 49 -0.58 -22.07 -0.65
N ASN A 50 -1.81 -21.80 -0.23
CA ASN A 50 -2.78 -21.13 -1.07
C ASN A 50 -2.43 -19.64 -1.12
N LYS A 51 -1.77 -19.23 -2.21
CA LYS A 51 -1.52 -17.84 -2.56
C LYS A 51 -2.81 -17.23 -3.12
N ASN A 52 -3.84 -17.17 -2.29
CA ASN A 52 -5.05 -16.44 -2.63
C ASN A 52 -4.80 -14.95 -2.40
N ASN A 53 -4.58 -14.24 -3.51
CA ASN A 53 -4.92 -12.83 -3.63
C ASN A 53 -6.37 -12.66 -3.18
N THR A 54 -6.59 -12.04 -2.03
CA THR A 54 -7.88 -11.45 -1.69
C THR A 54 -8.09 -10.25 -2.60
N VAL A 55 -8.74 -10.45 -3.74
CA VAL A 55 -9.46 -9.36 -4.40
C VAL A 55 -10.65 -9.07 -3.51
N ILE A 56 -10.61 -7.94 -2.83
CA ILE A 56 -11.76 -7.39 -2.11
C ILE A 56 -12.74 -6.94 -3.19
N GLU A 57 -13.78 -7.73 -3.40
CA GLU A 57 -14.95 -7.35 -4.21
C GLU A 57 -15.74 -6.31 -3.43
N TYR A 58 -15.65 -5.04 -3.85
CA TYR A 58 -16.49 -3.99 -3.30
C TYR A 58 -17.92 -4.21 -3.78
N ARG A 59 -18.76 -4.75 -2.89
CA ARG A 59 -20.21 -4.76 -3.05
C ARG A 59 -20.70 -3.31 -3.10
N THR A 60 -21.04 -2.83 -4.29
CA THR A 60 -21.71 -1.54 -4.49
C THR A 60 -23.11 -1.61 -3.86
N PRO A 61 -23.51 -0.62 -3.05
CA PRO A 61 -24.92 -0.44 -2.73
C PRO A 61 -25.65 0.05 -3.99
N SER A 62 -26.71 -0.66 -4.37
CA SER A 62 -27.65 -0.23 -5.39
C SER A 62 -28.43 0.97 -4.89
N SER A 63 -28.12 2.15 -5.42
CA SER A 63 -29.04 3.28 -5.45
C SER A 63 -29.12 3.76 -6.89
N SER A 64 -30.29 3.57 -7.50
CA SER A 64 -30.69 4.20 -8.75
C SER A 64 -30.59 5.72 -8.61
N PHE A 65 -29.67 6.34 -9.33
CA PHE A 65 -29.64 7.78 -9.55
C PHE A 65 -29.46 8.08 -11.04
N ASP A 66 -30.23 9.06 -11.47
CA ASP A 66 -30.68 9.37 -12.81
C ASP A 66 -29.56 9.82 -13.77
N LEU A 67 -29.68 9.46 -15.05
CA LEU A 67 -28.60 9.46 -16.04
C LEU A 67 -28.66 10.68 -16.97
N ASN A 68 -29.05 11.84 -16.45
CA ASN A 68 -29.21 13.06 -17.25
C ASN A 68 -28.47 14.30 -16.72
N ASP A 69 -27.62 14.19 -15.70
CA ASP A 69 -26.89 15.35 -15.20
C ASP A 69 -25.38 15.30 -15.48
N ILE A 70 -24.99 16.28 -16.30
CA ILE A 70 -23.67 16.92 -16.40
C ILE A 70 -22.76 16.38 -17.53
N LEU A 71 -22.95 17.06 -18.66
CA LEU A 71 -22.01 17.25 -19.76
C LEU A 71 -20.55 17.45 -19.32
N TYR A 72 -19.66 16.82 -20.09
CA TYR A 72 -18.31 17.26 -20.47
C TYR A 72 -17.28 17.52 -19.35
N GLU A 73 -16.37 16.55 -19.18
CA GLU A 73 -14.94 16.81 -19.42
C GLU A 73 -14.23 15.50 -19.79
N ASP A 74 -13.73 15.42 -21.02
CA ASP A 74 -12.97 14.29 -21.58
C ASP A 74 -11.62 14.14 -20.85
N LYS A 75 -11.62 13.40 -19.75
CA LYS A 75 -10.39 12.88 -19.15
C LYS A 75 -10.07 11.55 -19.82
N LYS A 76 -9.24 11.60 -20.87
CA LYS A 76 -8.56 10.42 -21.40
C LYS A 76 -7.83 9.70 -20.26
N GLN A 77 -8.40 8.60 -19.81
CA GLN A 77 -7.73 7.65 -18.93
C GLN A 77 -6.56 7.05 -19.70
N ILE A 78 -5.34 7.47 -19.36
CA ILE A 78 -4.13 6.81 -19.83
C ILE A 78 -4.03 5.51 -19.04
N ILE A 79 -4.37 4.40 -19.68
CA ILE A 79 -4.11 3.06 -19.18
C ILE A 79 -2.59 2.87 -19.22
N PRO A 80 -1.90 2.58 -18.09
CA PRO A 80 -0.46 2.36 -18.13
C PRO A 80 -0.16 1.08 -18.90
N THR A 81 0.45 1.24 -20.07
CA THR A 81 1.04 0.13 -20.84
C THR A 81 2.42 -0.16 -20.25
N TRP A 82 2.64 -1.40 -19.81
CA TRP A 82 3.92 -1.86 -19.29
C TRP A 82 4.88 -2.07 -20.46
N ASN A 83 5.54 -1.00 -20.91
CA ASN A 83 6.62 -1.10 -21.87
C ASN A 83 7.92 -1.37 -21.11
N VAL A 84 8.41 -2.61 -21.18
CA VAL A 84 9.72 -3.02 -20.63
C VAL A 84 10.77 -2.73 -21.70
N ASP A 85 10.90 -1.47 -22.08
CA ASP A 85 12.00 -0.99 -22.91
C ASP A 85 12.97 -0.22 -22.00
N GLY A 86 14.25 -0.57 -22.11
CA GLY A 86 15.39 0.07 -21.44
C GLY A 86 15.59 1.51 -21.89
N THR A 87 14.62 2.36 -21.55
CA THR A 87 14.69 3.81 -21.72
C THR A 87 15.76 4.36 -20.78
N PRO A 88 16.54 5.37 -21.21
CA PRO A 88 17.49 6.03 -20.34
C PRO A 88 16.79 6.52 -19.07
N ILE A 89 17.33 6.16 -17.91
CA ILE A 89 16.81 6.60 -16.62
C ILE A 89 17.09 8.11 -16.50
N ASN A 90 16.06 8.93 -16.74
CA ASN A 90 16.14 10.39 -16.60
C ASN A 90 16.23 10.83 -15.12
N ASP A 91 15.85 9.94 -14.21
CA ASP A 91 15.82 10.18 -12.76
C ASP A 91 16.30 8.92 -12.01
N SER A 92 17.49 9.00 -11.42
CA SER A 92 18.15 7.88 -10.75
C SER A 92 17.73 7.67 -9.30
N ARG A 93 16.77 8.45 -8.79
CA ARG A 93 16.32 8.33 -7.39
C ARG A 93 15.53 7.05 -7.19
N GLU A 94 15.80 6.36 -6.09
CA GLU A 94 15.07 5.14 -5.70
C GLU A 94 13.99 5.47 -4.66
N PHE A 95 12.73 5.36 -5.06
CA PHE A 95 11.58 5.48 -4.16
C PHE A 95 10.90 4.12 -4.02
N LEU A 96 11.53 3.22 -3.27
CA LEU A 96 11.03 1.86 -3.10
C LEU A 96 10.23 1.74 -1.80
N LYS A 97 8.99 1.29 -1.92
CA LYS A 97 8.22 0.81 -0.78
C LYS A 97 8.43 -0.68 -0.63
N THR A 98 9.13 -1.07 0.42
CA THR A 98 9.36 -2.48 0.76
C THR A 98 8.28 -2.97 1.73
N ASN A 99 7.70 -4.12 1.41
CA ASN A 99 6.82 -4.84 2.32
C ASN A 99 7.48 -6.15 2.72
N TYR A 100 7.45 -6.45 4.01
CA TYR A 100 8.05 -7.66 4.56
C TYR A 100 6.99 -8.58 5.16
N ASN A 101 6.93 -9.82 4.68
CA ASN A 101 6.07 -10.84 5.27
C ASN A 101 6.91 -12.04 5.64
N ALA A 102 6.76 -12.54 6.86
CA ALA A 102 7.42 -13.76 7.26
C ALA A 102 6.49 -14.70 8.03
N THR A 103 6.73 -15.99 7.88
CA THR A 103 6.09 -17.04 8.66
C THR A 103 7.17 -17.81 9.42
N LEU A 104 6.99 -17.93 10.73
CA LEU A 104 7.86 -18.69 11.61
C LEU A 104 7.08 -19.81 12.30
N LEU A 105 7.53 -21.03 12.09
CA LEU A 105 7.02 -22.22 12.74
C LEU A 105 7.75 -22.44 14.07
N THR A 106 7.02 -22.46 15.19
CA THR A 106 7.64 -22.58 16.52
C THR A 106 6.72 -23.23 17.52
N ARG A 107 7.29 -24.02 18.43
CA ARG A 107 6.55 -24.60 19.57
C ARG A 107 6.34 -23.61 20.72
N LYS A 108 7.14 -22.54 20.78
CA LYS A 108 7.14 -21.54 21.86
C LYS A 108 6.68 -20.18 21.34
N ILE A 109 5.40 -20.08 20.98
CA ILE A 109 4.84 -18.88 20.37
C ILE A 109 4.99 -17.64 21.26
N GLU A 110 4.59 -17.69 22.52
CA GLU A 110 4.62 -16.52 23.42
C GLU A 110 6.04 -15.96 23.61
N ASN A 111 7.04 -16.84 23.76
CA ASN A 111 8.43 -16.44 23.89
C ASN A 111 8.93 -15.80 22.58
N LYS A 112 8.71 -16.45 21.43
CA LYS A 112 9.13 -15.92 20.13
C LYS A 112 8.42 -14.62 19.77
N LYS A 113 7.14 -14.50 20.10
CA LYS A 113 6.36 -13.26 20.00
C LYS A 113 7.05 -12.13 20.77
N THR A 114 7.36 -12.36 22.04
CA THR A 114 8.01 -11.37 22.90
C THR A 114 9.39 -10.97 22.35
N GLN A 115 10.19 -11.93 21.87
CA GLN A 115 11.50 -11.67 21.25
C GLN A 115 11.37 -10.78 20.01
N ILE A 116 10.42 -11.09 19.12
CA ILE A 116 10.16 -10.28 17.91
C ILE A 116 9.76 -8.87 18.29
N GLU A 117 8.87 -8.72 19.28
CA GLU A 117 8.45 -7.39 19.73
C GLU A 117 9.60 -6.57 20.33
N ILE A 118 10.52 -7.21 21.07
CA ILE A 118 11.72 -6.55 21.61
C ILE A 118 12.63 -6.10 20.47
N ILE A 119 12.85 -6.94 19.46
CA ILE A 119 13.66 -6.62 18.28
C ILE A 119 13.08 -5.42 17.53
N VAL A 120 11.77 -5.46 17.23
CA VAL A 120 11.08 -4.34 16.54
C VAL A 120 11.27 -3.05 17.32
N ARG A 121 10.98 -3.05 18.63
CA ARG A 121 11.11 -1.84 19.47
C ARG A 121 12.58 -1.40 19.61
N GLY A 122 13.51 -2.34 19.73
CA GLY A 122 14.94 -2.09 19.90
C GLY A 122 15.58 -1.43 18.67
N LEU A 123 15.06 -1.73 17.48
CA LEU A 123 15.49 -1.11 16.22
C LEU A 123 14.73 0.18 15.88
N GLY A 124 14.04 0.79 16.86
CA GLY A 124 13.28 2.02 16.67
C GLY A 124 11.97 1.83 15.91
N GLY A 125 11.50 0.59 15.78
CA GLY A 125 10.24 0.24 15.17
C GLY A 125 9.03 0.37 16.09
N ARG A 126 7.84 0.36 15.48
CA ARG A 126 6.55 0.37 16.17
C ARG A 126 5.79 -0.92 15.87
N ILE A 127 5.11 -1.43 16.88
CA ILE A 127 4.16 -2.54 16.72
C ILE A 127 2.77 -1.92 16.58
N ASP A 128 2.15 -2.14 15.42
CA ASP A 128 0.81 -1.61 15.12
C ASP A 128 -0.28 -2.58 15.60
N SER A 129 0.01 -3.89 15.60
CA SER A 129 -0.90 -4.91 16.12
C SER A 129 -0.14 -6.15 16.55
N SER A 130 -0.57 -6.79 17.64
CA SER A 130 0.07 -8.00 18.16
C SER A 130 -0.92 -8.93 18.85
N ASN A 131 -1.55 -9.78 18.04
CA ASN A 131 -2.63 -10.64 18.48
C ASN A 131 -2.24 -12.11 18.36
N GLY A 132 -2.80 -12.98 19.20
CA GLY A 132 -2.51 -14.39 19.13
C GLY A 132 -2.91 -15.18 20.37
N ASN A 133 -2.76 -16.49 20.25
CA ASN A 133 -2.95 -17.47 21.30
C ASN A 133 -1.76 -18.45 21.30
N LYS A 134 -1.88 -19.54 22.06
CA LYS A 134 -0.82 -20.55 22.21
C LYS A 134 -0.48 -21.32 20.91
N LYS A 135 -1.34 -21.26 19.88
CA LYS A 135 -1.16 -21.98 18.59
C LYS A 135 -0.86 -21.07 17.39
N TYR A 136 -1.27 -19.81 17.44
CA TYR A 136 -1.06 -18.85 16.35
C TYR A 136 -0.87 -17.45 16.92
N SER A 137 0.03 -16.66 16.34
CA SER A 137 0.13 -15.24 16.64
C SER A 137 0.54 -14.47 15.40
N ASN A 138 0.08 -13.22 15.29
CA ASN A 138 0.36 -12.34 14.18
C ASN A 138 0.84 -10.99 14.73
N ILE A 139 1.95 -10.50 14.20
CA ILE A 139 2.59 -9.25 14.63
C ILE A 139 2.71 -8.36 13.40
N VAL A 140 1.99 -7.24 13.40
CA VAL A 140 2.08 -6.20 12.39
C VAL A 140 2.95 -5.07 12.94
N PHE A 141 3.91 -4.63 12.15
CA PHE A 141 4.91 -3.67 12.59
C PHE A 141 5.36 -2.76 11.46
N ALA A 142 6.02 -1.67 11.86
CA ALA A 142 6.69 -0.71 11.00
C ALA A 142 8.11 -0.45 11.54
N ILE A 143 9.13 -0.53 10.69
CA ILE A 143 10.51 -0.22 11.06
C ILE A 143 11.17 0.75 10.06
N PRO A 144 12.18 1.52 10.49
CA PRO A 144 12.98 2.32 9.58
C PRO A 144 13.70 1.47 8.52
N VAL A 145 13.72 1.94 7.27
CA VAL A 145 14.33 1.25 6.13
C VAL A 145 15.83 0.99 6.34
N ASP A 146 16.54 1.90 7.00
CA ASP A 146 17.98 1.79 7.28
C ASP A 146 18.31 0.68 8.30
N LYS A 147 17.32 0.22 9.07
CA LYS A 147 17.46 -0.86 10.06
C LYS A 147 16.93 -2.20 9.56
N PHE A 148 16.41 -2.25 8.34
CA PHE A 148 15.73 -3.43 7.81
C PHE A 148 16.60 -4.68 7.74
N GLU A 149 17.82 -4.57 7.23
CA GLU A 149 18.69 -5.74 7.07
C GLU A 149 19.12 -6.32 8.42
N ILE A 150 19.36 -5.45 9.42
CA ILE A 150 19.65 -5.88 10.79
C ILE A 150 18.44 -6.64 11.36
N PHE A 151 17.24 -6.06 11.23
CA PHE A 151 15.99 -6.70 11.63
C PHE A 151 15.81 -8.07 10.98
N ARG A 152 15.97 -8.15 9.66
CA ARG A 152 15.81 -9.38 8.89
C ARG A 152 16.76 -10.47 9.38
N MET A 153 18.03 -10.14 9.62
CA MET A 153 19.00 -11.09 10.17
C MET A 153 18.60 -11.58 11.57
N GLU A 154 18.19 -10.68 12.46
CA GLU A 154 17.76 -11.05 13.81
C GLU A 154 16.54 -11.97 13.79
N ILE A 155 15.54 -11.67 12.96
CA ILE A 155 14.34 -12.51 12.79
C ILE A 155 14.70 -13.87 12.21
N LYS A 156 15.58 -13.93 11.20
CA LYS A 156 16.06 -15.19 10.61
C LYS A 156 16.77 -16.05 11.66
N ASN A 157 17.56 -15.44 12.54
CA ASN A 157 18.25 -16.13 13.63
C ASN A 157 17.31 -16.66 14.74
N LEU A 158 16.07 -16.15 14.83
CA LEU A 158 15.08 -16.68 15.77
C LEU A 158 14.51 -18.03 15.35
N GLY A 159 14.53 -18.34 14.06
CA GLY A 159 14.02 -19.57 13.47
C GLY A 159 15.13 -20.49 12.96
N TRP A 160 14.80 -21.74 12.70
CA TRP A 160 15.67 -22.62 11.92
C TRP A 160 15.32 -22.45 10.45
N GLU A 161 16.29 -22.59 9.55
CA GLU A 161 16.14 -22.26 8.12
C GLU A 161 14.90 -22.90 7.46
N LYS A 162 14.58 -24.16 7.79
CA LYS A 162 13.40 -24.85 7.25
C LYS A 162 12.07 -24.43 7.89
N LEU A 163 12.11 -23.89 9.10
CA LEU A 163 10.93 -23.46 9.88
C LEU A 163 10.59 -21.98 9.66
N PHE A 164 11.34 -21.32 8.77
CA PHE A 164 11.19 -19.90 8.48
C PHE A 164 10.97 -19.70 6.97
N SER A 165 10.01 -18.87 6.63
CA SER A 165 9.75 -18.45 5.26
C SER A 165 9.56 -16.94 5.23
N GLU A 166 10.27 -16.26 4.34
CA GLU A 166 10.15 -14.82 4.12
C GLU A 166 9.69 -14.53 2.69
N ASN A 167 8.95 -13.44 2.54
CA ASN A 167 8.55 -12.87 1.28
C ASN A 167 8.74 -11.35 1.37
N ILE A 168 9.61 -10.83 0.50
CA ILE A 168 9.94 -9.42 0.41
C ILE A 168 9.48 -8.94 -0.96
N SER A 169 8.65 -7.91 -0.97
CA SER A 169 8.26 -7.24 -2.21
C SER A 169 8.61 -5.77 -2.14
N SER A 170 9.06 -5.23 -3.28
CA SER A 170 9.37 -3.82 -3.43
C SER A 170 8.51 -3.24 -4.54
N LEU A 171 7.89 -2.09 -4.28
CA LEU A 171 7.12 -1.33 -5.24
C LEU A 171 7.84 -0.02 -5.55
N ASN A 172 8.03 0.28 -6.83
CA ASN A 172 8.58 1.55 -7.26
C ASN A 172 7.51 2.65 -7.21
N LEU A 173 7.73 3.65 -6.35
CA LEU A 173 6.91 4.84 -6.17
C LEU A 173 7.49 6.07 -6.86
N LEU A 174 8.59 5.94 -7.62
CA LEU A 174 9.18 7.04 -8.38
C LEU A 174 8.18 7.70 -9.35
N PRO A 175 7.35 6.96 -10.11
CA PRO A 175 6.35 7.57 -10.98
C PRO A 175 5.31 8.41 -10.21
N GLU A 176 4.92 7.95 -9.02
CA GLU A 176 4.00 8.69 -8.15
C GLU A 176 4.66 9.98 -7.63
N LYS A 177 5.93 9.91 -7.24
CA LYS A 177 6.71 11.09 -6.81
C LYS A 177 6.84 12.12 -7.94
N GLN A 178 7.16 11.69 -9.16
CA GLN A 178 7.27 12.59 -10.32
C GLN A 178 5.93 13.25 -10.63
N SER A 179 4.83 12.50 -10.59
CA SER A 179 3.48 13.06 -10.79
C SER A 179 3.12 14.11 -9.74
N ILE A 180 3.50 13.90 -8.47
CA ILE A 180 3.31 14.89 -7.39
C ILE A 180 4.16 16.14 -7.65
N GLU A 181 5.43 15.99 -8.03
CA GLU A 181 6.35 17.10 -8.32
C GLU A 181 5.85 17.95 -9.51
N GLU A 182 5.39 17.31 -10.58
CA GLU A 182 4.79 17.98 -11.74
C GLU A 182 3.51 18.73 -11.37
N SER A 183 2.65 18.10 -10.58
CA SER A 183 1.43 18.72 -10.06
C SER A 183 1.76 19.94 -9.19
N GLN A 184 2.74 19.81 -8.28
CA GLN A 184 3.20 20.93 -7.44
C GLN A 184 3.70 22.09 -8.30
N LYS A 185 4.52 21.82 -9.32
CA LYS A 185 5.02 22.84 -10.25
C LYS A 185 3.88 23.57 -10.95
N TRP A 186 2.89 22.85 -11.45
CA TRP A 186 1.73 23.44 -12.11
C TRP A 186 0.91 24.33 -11.15
N VAL A 187 0.61 23.82 -9.95
CA VAL A 187 -0.18 24.58 -8.95
C VAL A 187 0.59 25.80 -8.44
N VAL A 188 1.91 25.72 -8.28
CA VAL A 188 2.76 26.88 -7.93
C VAL A 188 2.68 27.95 -9.01
N ASN A 189 2.79 27.57 -10.29
CA ASN A 189 2.65 28.51 -11.40
C ASN A 189 1.27 29.18 -11.39
N GLU A 190 0.18 28.41 -11.27
CA GLU A 190 -1.18 28.98 -11.16
C GLU A 190 -1.28 29.95 -9.97
N PHE A 191 -0.75 29.57 -8.80
CA PHE A 191 -0.75 30.45 -7.63
C PHE A 191 -0.03 31.78 -7.89
N THR A 192 1.11 31.75 -8.56
CA THR A 192 1.85 32.99 -8.92
C THR A 192 1.07 33.84 -9.91
N THR A 193 0.42 33.23 -10.91
CA THR A 193 -0.44 33.91 -11.88
C THR A 193 -1.62 34.59 -11.18
N LEU A 194 -2.34 33.87 -10.31
CA LEU A 194 -3.46 34.41 -9.54
C LEU A 194 -3.05 35.58 -8.65
N LYS A 195 -1.86 35.52 -8.03
CA LYS A 195 -1.30 36.64 -7.25
C LYS A 195 -1.01 37.86 -8.13
N SER A 196 -0.46 37.64 -9.32
CA SER A 196 -0.24 38.70 -10.30
C SER A 196 -1.57 39.34 -10.77
N GLU A 197 -2.55 38.52 -11.14
CA GLU A 197 -3.89 38.95 -11.53
C GLU A 197 -4.56 39.78 -10.42
N ARG A 198 -4.48 39.33 -9.17
CA ARG A 198 -4.99 40.08 -8.01
C ARG A 198 -4.34 41.46 -7.91
N ASN A 199 -3.02 41.55 -8.04
CA ASN A 199 -2.31 42.82 -7.99
C ASN A 199 -2.72 43.75 -9.15
N GLN A 200 -2.95 43.20 -10.33
CA GLN A 200 -3.44 43.97 -11.48
C GLN A 200 -4.85 44.50 -11.26
N ILE A 201 -5.75 43.70 -10.67
CA ILE A 201 -7.11 44.13 -10.31
C ILE A 201 -7.05 45.31 -9.33
N VAL A 202 -6.22 45.23 -8.29
CA VAL A 202 -6.02 46.33 -7.32
C VAL A 202 -5.48 47.58 -8.02
N LYS A 203 -4.43 47.44 -8.83
CA LYS A 203 -3.81 48.57 -9.53
C LYS A 203 -4.79 49.26 -10.49
N ASN A 204 -5.55 48.49 -11.27
CA ASN A 204 -6.55 49.02 -12.18
C ASN A 204 -7.63 49.79 -11.43
N HIS A 205 -8.17 49.21 -10.35
CA HIS A 205 -9.16 49.85 -9.51
C HIS A 205 -8.66 51.18 -8.93
N THR A 206 -7.46 51.19 -8.33
CA THR A 206 -6.85 52.41 -7.77
C THR A 206 -6.69 53.49 -8.84
N SER A 207 -6.27 53.12 -10.06
CA SER A 207 -6.13 54.07 -11.18
C SER A 207 -7.47 54.67 -11.59
N VAL A 208 -8.52 53.86 -11.69
CA VAL A 208 -9.87 54.32 -12.07
C VAL A 208 -10.43 55.25 -11.01
N ILE A 209 -10.38 54.87 -9.73
CA ILE A 209 -10.86 55.71 -8.62
C ILE A 209 -10.10 57.02 -8.56
N SER A 210 -8.77 57.02 -8.72
CA SER A 210 -7.98 58.25 -8.78
C SER A 210 -8.42 59.16 -9.92
N GLY A 211 -8.68 58.62 -11.10
CA GLY A 211 -9.18 59.38 -12.26
C GLY A 211 -10.55 60.01 -11.98
N LEU A 212 -11.48 59.24 -11.43
CA LEU A 212 -12.82 59.72 -11.05
C LEU A 212 -12.75 60.80 -9.96
N SER A 213 -11.91 60.61 -8.94
CA SER A 213 -11.71 61.60 -7.87
C SER A 213 -11.11 62.92 -8.39
N LEU A 214 -10.21 62.88 -9.37
CA LEU A 214 -9.68 64.09 -9.99
C LEU A 214 -10.76 64.88 -10.75
N ARG A 215 -11.60 64.18 -11.53
CA ARG A 215 -12.74 64.81 -12.22
C ARG A 215 -13.73 65.42 -11.22
N LEU A 216 -14.04 64.70 -10.15
CA LEU A 216 -14.94 65.19 -9.10
C LEU A 216 -14.42 66.48 -8.48
N ARG A 217 -13.11 66.55 -8.16
CA ARG A 217 -12.49 67.80 -7.64
C ARG A 217 -12.57 68.95 -8.63
N SER A 218 -12.35 68.69 -9.92
CA SER A 218 -12.48 69.73 -10.96
C SER A 218 -13.89 70.29 -11.03
N ILE A 219 -14.91 69.41 -10.97
CA ILE A 219 -16.32 69.83 -10.96
C ILE A 219 -16.65 70.61 -9.68
N ASP A 220 -16.21 70.14 -8.51
CA ASP A 220 -16.43 70.83 -7.25
C ASP A 220 -15.79 72.23 -7.22
N GLN A 221 -14.61 72.38 -7.84
CA GLN A 221 -13.96 73.67 -8.03
C GLN A 221 -14.76 74.59 -8.97
N GLU A 222 -15.23 74.09 -10.11
CA GLU A 222 -16.04 74.86 -11.06
C GLU A 222 -17.36 75.32 -10.43
N ILE A 223 -18.05 74.41 -9.71
CA ILE A 223 -19.27 74.74 -8.95
C ILE A 223 -18.99 75.87 -7.95
N SER A 224 -17.89 75.78 -7.20
CA SER A 224 -17.53 76.79 -6.19
C SER A 224 -17.26 78.16 -6.80
N ILE A 225 -16.56 78.20 -7.95
CA ILE A 225 -16.28 79.44 -8.69
C ILE A 225 -17.58 80.07 -9.21
N LEU A 226 -18.45 79.26 -9.84
CA LEU A 226 -19.72 79.72 -10.39
C LEU A 226 -20.69 80.21 -9.30
N GLN A 227 -20.70 79.58 -8.13
CA GLN A 227 -21.49 80.03 -6.98
C GLN A 227 -21.01 81.39 -6.45
N TYR A 228 -19.71 81.66 -6.48
CA TYR A 228 -19.16 82.97 -6.12
C TYR A 228 -19.53 84.03 -7.18
N GLU A 229 -19.39 83.72 -8.47
CA GLU A 229 -19.74 84.62 -9.57
C GLU A 229 -21.22 85.04 -9.55
N LEU A 230 -22.11 84.13 -9.12
CA LEU A 230 -23.54 84.38 -9.01
C LEU A 230 -23.89 85.58 -8.10
N GLN A 231 -23.03 85.90 -7.12
CA GLN A 231 -23.28 87.00 -6.15
C GLN A 231 -23.18 88.39 -6.79
N THR A 232 -22.43 88.52 -7.88
CA THR A 232 -22.14 89.81 -8.55
C THR A 232 -22.61 89.86 -10.00
N ALA A 233 -23.30 88.82 -10.48
CA ALA A 233 -23.67 88.66 -11.89
C ALA A 233 -24.98 89.39 -12.27
N ASN A 234 -25.01 89.90 -13.51
CA ASN A 234 -26.21 90.48 -14.14
C ASN A 234 -27.27 89.41 -14.45
N ALA A 235 -28.53 89.82 -14.67
CA ALA A 235 -29.68 88.91 -14.85
C ALA A 235 -29.46 87.83 -15.94
N ASP A 236 -28.98 88.21 -17.13
CA ASP A 236 -28.73 87.25 -18.21
C ASP A 236 -27.59 86.27 -17.89
N ARG A 237 -26.55 86.75 -17.19
CA ARG A 237 -25.41 85.93 -16.77
C ARG A 237 -25.81 84.94 -15.68
N ARG A 238 -26.69 85.33 -14.77
CA ARG A 238 -27.23 84.44 -13.72
C ARG A 238 -27.93 83.23 -14.34
N TYR A 239 -28.74 83.44 -15.38
CA TYR A 239 -29.41 82.33 -16.07
C TYR A 239 -28.42 81.31 -16.67
N GLN A 240 -27.34 81.80 -17.29
CA GLN A 240 -26.27 80.93 -17.83
C GLN A 240 -25.57 80.13 -16.74
N ILE A 241 -25.24 80.79 -15.61
CA ILE A 241 -24.59 80.14 -14.46
C ILE A 241 -25.49 79.06 -13.87
N GLU A 242 -26.78 79.34 -13.66
CA GLU A 242 -27.74 78.37 -13.12
C GLU A 242 -27.88 77.13 -14.03
N SER A 243 -27.92 77.35 -15.36
CA SER A 243 -27.92 76.26 -16.34
C SER A 243 -26.66 75.39 -16.23
N ARG A 244 -25.49 76.01 -16.13
CA ARG A 244 -24.20 75.30 -15.98
C ARG A 244 -24.10 74.55 -14.66
N LEU A 245 -24.56 75.14 -13.55
CA LEU A 245 -24.61 74.47 -12.25
C LEU A 245 -25.48 73.22 -12.26
N SER A 246 -26.64 73.28 -12.95
CA SER A 246 -27.51 72.10 -13.13
C SER A 246 -26.81 70.98 -13.92
N GLN A 247 -26.11 71.33 -15.01
CA GLN A 247 -25.30 70.38 -15.79
C GLN A 247 -24.20 69.73 -14.95
N LEU A 248 -23.42 70.54 -14.21
CA LEU A 248 -22.34 70.06 -13.34
C LEU A 248 -22.87 69.17 -12.22
N SER A 249 -24.05 69.47 -11.66
CA SER A 249 -24.68 68.62 -10.66
C SER A 249 -25.09 67.25 -11.23
N SER A 250 -25.56 67.21 -12.48
CA SER A 250 -25.86 65.95 -13.17
C SER A 250 -24.58 65.15 -13.44
N GLU A 251 -23.54 65.80 -13.95
CA GLU A 251 -22.24 65.18 -14.20
C GLU A 251 -21.60 64.63 -12.92
N LYS A 252 -21.66 65.38 -11.81
CA LYS A 252 -21.23 64.94 -10.48
C LYS A 252 -21.95 63.66 -10.06
N ASN A 253 -23.27 63.61 -10.20
CA ASN A 253 -24.05 62.41 -9.84
C ASN A 253 -23.67 61.21 -10.71
N ASN A 254 -23.39 61.42 -12.00
CA ASN A 254 -22.92 60.36 -12.89
C ASN A 254 -21.57 59.79 -12.43
N ILE A 255 -20.60 60.65 -12.09
CA ILE A 255 -19.28 60.22 -11.57
C ILE A 255 -19.43 59.45 -10.24
N LEU A 256 -20.30 59.91 -9.34
CA LEU A 256 -20.56 59.20 -8.08
C LEU A 256 -21.16 57.81 -8.33
N ASN A 257 -22.07 57.68 -9.31
CA ASN A 257 -22.61 56.40 -9.73
C ASN A 257 -21.53 55.50 -10.37
N GLU A 258 -20.64 56.06 -11.20
CA GLU A 258 -19.49 55.33 -11.76
C GLU A 258 -18.56 54.80 -10.66
N GLN A 259 -18.26 55.62 -9.64
CA GLN A 259 -17.45 55.18 -8.48
C GLN A 259 -18.14 54.04 -7.71
N ALA A 260 -19.44 54.15 -7.45
CA ALA A 260 -20.19 53.11 -6.76
C ALA A 260 -20.19 51.78 -7.55
N ASN A 261 -20.37 51.87 -8.87
CA ASN A 261 -20.33 50.71 -9.77
C ASN A 261 -18.93 50.09 -9.84
N GLU A 262 -17.88 50.91 -9.95
CA GLU A 262 -16.49 50.43 -9.94
C GLU A 262 -16.16 49.73 -8.63
N ASN A 263 -16.54 50.30 -7.48
CA ASN A 263 -16.36 49.67 -6.17
C ASN A 263 -17.06 48.31 -6.08
N LYS A 264 -18.31 48.21 -6.55
CA LYS A 264 -19.06 46.95 -6.56
C LYS A 264 -18.38 45.90 -7.45
N ASN A 265 -17.99 46.29 -8.65
CA ASN A 265 -17.32 45.41 -9.61
C ASN A 265 -15.94 44.95 -9.10
N TYR A 266 -15.18 45.85 -8.47
CA TYR A 266 -13.92 45.54 -7.82
C TYR A 266 -14.09 44.50 -6.72
N GLN A 267 -15.07 44.67 -5.83
CA GLN A 267 -15.32 43.69 -4.75
C GLN A 267 -15.69 42.30 -5.30
N ILE A 268 -16.48 42.22 -6.36
CA ILE A 268 -16.81 40.95 -7.01
C ILE A 268 -15.55 40.28 -7.58
N LYS A 269 -14.73 41.02 -8.31
CA LYS A 269 -13.48 40.51 -8.90
C LYS A 269 -12.48 40.09 -7.82
N LEU A 270 -12.35 40.89 -6.76
CA LEU A 270 -11.44 40.62 -5.65
C LEU A 270 -11.86 39.36 -4.87
N ASN A 271 -13.15 39.22 -4.55
CA ASN A 271 -13.65 38.02 -3.87
C ASN A 271 -13.46 36.77 -4.72
N SER A 272 -13.74 36.85 -6.02
CA SER A 272 -13.54 35.73 -6.95
C SER A 272 -12.08 35.28 -7.01
N ILE A 273 -11.14 36.22 -7.17
CA ILE A 273 -9.71 35.87 -7.22
C ILE A 273 -9.18 35.38 -5.87
N ASP A 274 -9.64 35.95 -4.75
CA ASP A 274 -9.23 35.53 -3.40
C ASP A 274 -9.72 34.11 -3.07
N ILE A 275 -10.93 33.72 -3.53
CA ILE A 275 -11.42 32.34 -3.42
C ILE A 275 -10.54 31.39 -4.23
N ARG A 276 -10.20 31.74 -5.48
CA ARG A 276 -9.30 30.91 -6.32
C ARG A 276 -7.94 30.74 -5.65
N ILE A 277 -7.34 31.83 -5.17
CA ILE A 277 -6.05 31.80 -4.43
C ILE A 277 -6.13 30.87 -3.22
N LYS A 278 -7.20 30.96 -2.43
CA LYS A 278 -7.41 30.11 -1.25
C LYS A 278 -7.53 28.63 -1.62
N ASN A 279 -8.25 28.32 -2.68
CA ASN A 279 -8.42 26.95 -3.16
C ASN A 279 -7.09 26.36 -3.65
N THR A 280 -6.34 27.12 -4.47
CA THR A 280 -5.00 26.74 -4.94
C THR A 280 -4.02 26.57 -3.77
N GLN A 281 -4.09 27.41 -2.74
CA GLN A 281 -3.27 27.26 -1.54
C GLN A 281 -3.59 25.97 -0.77
N ASN A 282 -4.87 25.61 -0.66
CA ASN A 282 -5.28 24.35 -0.04
C ASN A 282 -4.80 23.15 -0.86
N GLU A 283 -4.85 23.24 -2.19
CA GLU A 283 -4.34 22.21 -3.08
C GLU A 283 -2.83 22.00 -2.91
N LEU A 284 -2.03 23.08 -2.83
CA LEU A 284 -0.59 22.99 -2.52
C LEU A 284 -0.35 22.29 -1.18
N LYS A 285 -1.12 22.63 -0.15
CA LYS A 285 -1.02 21.96 1.15
C LYS A 285 -1.32 20.46 1.05
N ASN A 286 -2.36 20.09 0.32
CA ASN A 286 -2.73 18.69 0.12
C ASN A 286 -1.67 17.92 -0.68
N LEU A 287 -1.08 18.53 -1.70
CA LEU A 287 0.05 17.96 -2.44
C LEU A 287 1.29 17.78 -1.55
N GLY A 288 1.57 18.75 -0.67
CA GLY A 288 2.63 18.62 0.33
C GLY A 288 2.40 17.46 1.31
N LEU A 289 1.17 17.25 1.75
CA LEU A 289 0.81 16.09 2.60
C LEU A 289 0.94 14.76 1.86
N LYS A 290 0.55 14.69 0.58
CA LYS A 290 0.75 13.50 -0.26
C LYS A 290 2.23 13.19 -0.43
N ASP A 291 3.04 14.23 -0.67
CA ASP A 291 4.48 14.09 -0.82
C ASP A 291 5.13 13.57 0.47
N GLN A 292 4.80 14.18 1.62
CA GLN A 292 5.30 13.71 2.91
C GLN A 292 4.90 12.25 3.18
N LYS A 293 3.65 11.88 2.90
CA LYS A 293 3.18 10.50 3.07
C LYS A 293 3.95 9.52 2.17
N LEU A 294 4.32 9.92 0.95
CA LEU A 294 5.15 9.12 0.06
C LEU A 294 6.56 8.94 0.66
N MET A 295 7.17 10.03 1.13
CA MET A 295 8.48 9.97 1.80
C MET A 295 8.45 9.05 3.02
N ASP A 296 7.42 9.16 3.86
CA ASP A 296 7.26 8.34 5.06
C ASP A 296 7.07 6.85 4.68
N ASN A 297 6.33 6.55 3.61
CA ASN A 297 6.14 5.19 3.09
C ASN A 297 7.41 4.56 2.52
N VAL A 298 8.33 5.37 1.99
CA VAL A 298 9.63 4.90 1.45
C VAL A 298 10.64 4.76 2.59
N ALA A 299 10.59 5.64 3.59
CA ALA A 299 11.46 5.57 4.76
C ALA A 299 11.09 4.46 5.75
N THR A 300 9.86 3.92 5.65
CA THR A 300 9.33 2.94 6.59
C THR A 300 8.96 1.64 5.90
N ILE A 301 9.44 0.52 6.42
CA ILE A 301 9.04 -0.81 5.98
C ILE A 301 7.92 -1.31 6.88
N ASN A 302 6.79 -1.58 6.24
CA ASN A 302 5.66 -2.21 6.91
C ASN A 302 5.75 -3.71 6.70
N GLY A 303 5.51 -4.46 7.77
CA GLY A 303 5.60 -5.90 7.70
C GLY A 303 4.67 -6.63 8.64
N ASN A 304 4.54 -7.92 8.35
CA ASN A 304 3.76 -8.85 9.13
C ASN A 304 4.55 -10.13 9.39
N ILE A 305 4.62 -10.55 10.65
CA ILE A 305 5.18 -11.83 11.05
C ILE A 305 4.07 -12.72 11.61
N SER A 306 3.85 -13.84 10.94
CA SER A 306 2.96 -14.91 11.38
C SER A 306 3.73 -15.99 12.13
N LEU A 307 3.33 -16.27 13.36
CA LEU A 307 3.81 -17.36 14.20
C LEU A 307 2.79 -18.49 14.17
N ARG A 308 3.23 -19.71 13.85
CA ARG A 308 2.38 -20.90 13.87
C ARG A 308 3.00 -22.01 14.72
N TRP A 309 2.18 -22.65 15.54
CA TRP A 309 2.60 -23.80 16.32
C TRP A 309 2.79 -25.00 15.41
N VAL A 310 3.90 -25.70 15.62
CA VAL A 310 4.26 -26.89 14.86
C VAL A 310 4.43 -28.06 15.81
N SER A 311 3.80 -29.18 15.48
CA SER A 311 3.96 -30.43 16.21
C SER A 311 5.31 -31.09 15.93
N LEU A 312 5.69 -32.06 16.76
CA LEU A 312 6.88 -32.89 16.49
C LEU A 312 6.74 -33.72 15.22
N TRP A 313 5.50 -34.05 14.84
CA TRP A 313 5.17 -34.80 13.63
C TRP A 313 5.43 -33.98 12.37
N GLU A 314 4.89 -32.77 12.32
CA GLU A 314 5.11 -31.82 11.21
C GLU A 314 6.59 -31.39 11.11
N MET A 315 7.31 -31.28 12.24
CA MET A 315 8.76 -31.09 12.20
C MET A 315 9.46 -32.26 11.51
N GLY A 316 9.07 -33.50 11.82
CA GLY A 316 9.69 -34.68 11.22
C GLY A 316 9.49 -34.77 9.70
N GLU A 317 8.31 -34.43 9.20
CA GLU A 317 8.00 -34.38 7.76
C GLU A 317 8.83 -33.30 7.02
N LEU A 318 9.24 -32.25 7.71
CA LEU A 318 10.07 -31.18 7.13
C LEU A 318 11.54 -31.61 6.91
N TYR A 319 12.04 -32.55 7.71
CA TYR A 319 13.42 -33.03 7.67
C TYR A 319 13.58 -34.32 6.90
N ILE A 320 12.56 -35.17 6.88
CA ILE A 320 12.61 -36.49 6.25
C ILE A 320 11.84 -36.44 4.92
N PRO A 321 12.46 -36.79 3.78
CA PRO A 321 11.75 -36.85 2.51
C PRO A 321 10.72 -38.00 2.52
N GLY A 322 9.48 -37.67 2.19
CA GLY A 322 8.36 -38.59 2.12
C GLY A 322 7.52 -38.66 3.41
N PRO A 323 6.29 -39.18 3.34
CA PRO A 323 5.39 -39.24 4.49
C PRO A 323 6.00 -40.07 5.62
N MET A 324 6.02 -39.51 6.83
CA MET A 324 6.58 -40.12 8.05
C MET A 324 6.06 -41.55 8.31
N VAL A 325 4.81 -41.81 7.90
CA VAL A 325 4.17 -43.14 7.97
C VAL A 325 4.99 -44.20 7.23
N VAL A 326 5.58 -43.87 6.07
CA VAL A 326 6.39 -44.79 5.29
C VAL A 326 7.67 -45.17 6.05
N TRP A 327 8.28 -44.21 6.75
CA TRP A 327 9.46 -44.47 7.58
C TRP A 327 9.12 -45.32 8.81
N LEU A 328 7.98 -45.09 9.46
CA LEU A 328 7.49 -45.94 10.56
C LEU A 328 7.26 -47.38 10.10
N LEU A 329 6.64 -47.57 8.93
CA LEU A 329 6.42 -48.90 8.36
C LEU A 329 7.74 -49.58 7.98
N PHE A 330 8.71 -48.82 7.48
CA PHE A 330 10.04 -49.34 7.18
C PHE A 330 10.79 -49.79 8.44
N ILE A 331 10.76 -48.98 9.51
CA ILE A 331 11.34 -49.34 10.81
C ILE A 331 10.64 -50.59 11.39
N ALA A 332 9.31 -50.65 11.32
CA ALA A 332 8.54 -51.82 11.76
C ALA A 332 8.89 -53.09 10.96
N ALA A 333 9.12 -52.96 9.64
CA ALA A 333 9.56 -54.06 8.80
C ALA A 333 10.94 -54.59 9.21
N ILE A 334 11.88 -53.69 9.54
CA ILE A 334 13.23 -54.05 10.02
C ILE A 334 13.17 -54.73 11.39
N ILE A 335 12.41 -54.17 12.35
CA ILE A 335 12.26 -54.75 13.70
C ILE A 335 11.63 -56.14 13.61
N SER A 336 10.57 -56.28 12.80
CA SER A 336 9.92 -57.57 12.57
C SER A 336 10.87 -58.60 11.97
N TYR A 337 11.71 -58.19 11.01
CA TYR A 337 12.74 -59.05 10.44
C TYR A 337 13.77 -59.50 11.47
N PHE A 338 14.25 -58.59 12.32
CA PHE A 338 15.23 -58.91 13.37
C PHE A 338 14.66 -59.83 14.46
N PHE A 339 13.40 -59.64 14.86
CA PHE A 339 12.72 -60.53 15.81
C PHE A 339 12.49 -61.92 15.22
N TRP A 340 12.07 -62.01 13.96
CA TRP A 340 11.94 -63.28 13.25
C TRP A 340 13.30 -63.98 13.14
N HIS A 341 14.35 -63.25 12.79
CA HIS A 341 15.71 -63.79 12.69
C HIS A 341 16.23 -64.28 14.05
N ARG A 342 16.01 -63.53 15.13
CA ARG A 342 16.42 -63.90 16.50
C ARG A 342 15.67 -65.12 17.04
N ASN A 343 14.35 -65.22 16.82
CA ASN A 343 13.58 -66.40 17.23
C ASN A 343 13.88 -67.64 16.38
N SER A 344 14.48 -67.47 15.20
CA SER A 344 14.89 -68.60 14.34
C SER A 344 16.19 -69.30 14.79
N TYR A 345 16.84 -68.81 15.86
CA TYR A 345 18.03 -69.44 16.45
C TYR A 345 17.78 -70.04 17.85
N ILE A 346 16.55 -69.98 18.36
CA ILE A 346 16.16 -70.62 19.63
C ILE A 346 15.08 -71.67 19.31
N SER A 347 15.50 -72.74 18.64
CA SER A 347 14.84 -74.04 18.69
C SER A 347 15.92 -75.07 19.00
N ILE A 348 15.99 -75.47 20.28
CA ILE A 348 16.68 -76.70 20.71
C ILE A 348 15.72 -77.86 20.45
#